data_AF-A2XI02-F1
#
_entry.id   AF-A2XI02-F1
#
_cell.length_a   1.000
_cell.length_b   1.000
_cell.length_c   1.000
_cell.angle_alpha   90.00
_cell.angle_beta   90.00
_cell.angle_gamma   90.00
#
_symmetry.space_group_name_H-M   'P 1'
#
loop_
_entity.id
_entity.type
_entity.pdbx_description
1 polymer ?
#
loop_
_entity_poly.entity_id
_entity_poly.type
_entity_poly.pdbx_seq_one_letter_code
_entity_poly.pdbx_strand_id
1 'polypeptide(L)'
;MARFLLGAAAIALLAGVSSLLLMVPFAEAYDPLDPNGNITIKWDITQWTPDGYVAVVTIYNFQKYRHIQAPGWSLGWAWAKKEIIWSMAGGQATEQGDCSAFKANIPHCCKRDPRVVDLVPGAPYNMQFGNCCKGGVLTSWVQDPLNAVASFQITVGHSGTSNKTVKAPKNFTLKAPGPAYSCGLAQEVKPPTRFISLDGRRTTQAHGKSFQCFLSFWRHNYDTLSSFFFQ
;
A
#
# COMPACT_ATOMS: atom_id res chain seq x y z
N MET A 1 36.03 6.00 78.12
CA MET A 1 36.22 4.65 77.54
C MET A 1 35.92 4.72 76.05
N ALA A 2 36.78 4.11 75.21
CA ALA A 2 36.63 3.67 73.80
C ALA A 2 35.72 4.49 72.85
N ARG A 3 36.24 5.24 71.86
CA ARG A 3 36.83 4.87 70.53
C ARG A 3 35.82 4.91 69.35
N PHE A 4 36.03 5.90 68.47
CA PHE A 4 36.14 5.83 66.99
C PHE A 4 34.96 5.41 66.08
N LEU A 5 34.51 6.41 65.28
CA LEU A 5 34.39 6.47 63.80
C LEU A 5 33.10 6.16 63.01
N LEU A 6 32.97 6.98 61.94
CA LEU A 6 32.16 6.92 60.69
C LEU A 6 30.73 7.48 60.81
N GLY A 7 30.25 8.41 59.98
CA GLY A 7 30.78 9.07 58.78
C GLY A 7 29.70 9.99 58.18
N ALA A 8 30.17 11.14 57.67
CA ALA A 8 29.62 12.14 56.76
C ALA A 8 28.13 12.19 56.31
N ALA A 9 27.64 13.44 56.35
CA ALA A 9 26.96 14.18 55.28
C ALA A 9 25.42 14.10 55.17
N ALA A 10 24.83 15.24 55.54
CA ALA A 10 23.54 15.74 55.09
C ALA A 10 23.50 15.93 53.56
N ILE A 11 22.28 15.92 52.99
CA ILE A 11 21.65 17.06 52.27
C ILE A 11 20.55 16.55 51.30
N ALA A 12 19.38 17.18 51.46
CA ALA A 12 18.32 17.48 50.51
C ALA A 12 17.39 16.37 49.95
N LEU A 13 16.15 16.45 50.47
CA LEU A 13 14.88 16.27 49.74
C LEU A 13 14.89 16.89 48.35
N LEU A 14 14.33 16.19 47.35
CA LEU A 14 13.19 16.60 46.50
C LEU A 14 13.25 15.92 45.14
N ALA A 15 12.19 15.18 44.82
CA ALA A 15 11.44 15.20 43.54
C ALA A 15 10.83 13.82 43.29
N GLY A 16 9.56 13.67 43.70
CA GLY A 16 8.70 12.65 43.13
C GLY A 16 8.48 12.97 41.66
N VAL A 17 8.88 12.06 40.77
CA VAL A 17 8.34 11.97 39.42
C VAL A 17 7.97 10.51 39.20
N SER A 18 6.66 10.29 39.20
CA SER A 18 6.02 9.04 38.83
C SER A 18 6.54 8.56 37.47
N SER A 19 7.39 7.55 37.48
CA SER A 19 7.81 6.84 36.26
C SER A 19 6.79 5.73 35.99
N LEU A 20 5.55 6.13 35.69
CA LEU A 20 4.62 5.25 35.02
C LEU A 20 5.05 5.24 33.55
N LEU A 21 5.87 4.25 33.19
CA LEU A 21 6.13 3.86 31.80
C LEU A 21 4.78 3.61 31.13
N LEU A 22 4.23 4.61 30.47
CA LEU A 22 3.18 4.46 29.48
C LEU A 22 3.77 3.62 28.35
N MET A 23 3.66 2.30 28.48
CA MET A 23 3.73 1.36 27.38
C MET A 23 2.58 1.76 26.45
N VAL A 24 2.83 2.67 25.52
CA VAL A 24 1.89 2.97 24.44
C VAL A 24 1.81 1.68 23.62
N PRO A 25 0.69 0.93 23.63
CA PRO A 25 0.58 -0.17 22.70
C PRO A 25 0.56 0.44 21.31
N PHE A 26 1.50 0.02 20.45
CA PHE A 26 1.27 0.07 19.01
C PHE A 26 0.00 -0.76 18.77
N ALA A 27 -1.15 -0.10 18.72
CA ALA A 27 -2.39 -0.74 18.37
C ALA A 27 -2.35 -1.01 16.87
N GLU A 28 -1.67 -2.09 16.47
CA GLU A 28 -2.07 -2.79 15.26
C GLU A 28 -3.57 -3.08 15.42
N ALA A 29 -4.41 -2.56 14.51
CA ALA A 29 -5.84 -2.75 14.65
C ALA A 29 -6.17 -4.22 14.34
N TYR A 30 -6.09 -5.01 15.40
CA TYR A 30 -6.39 -6.42 15.46
C TYR A 30 -7.91 -6.60 15.40
N ASP A 31 -8.39 -7.37 14.42
CA ASP A 31 -9.79 -7.80 14.34
C ASP A 31 -9.90 -9.19 15.01
N PRO A 32 -10.50 -9.30 16.21
CA PRO A 32 -10.57 -10.58 16.93
C PRO A 32 -11.38 -11.65 16.17
N LEU A 33 -12.26 -11.24 15.26
CA LEU A 33 -13.07 -12.14 14.45
C LEU A 33 -12.32 -12.62 13.20
N ASP A 34 -11.25 -11.92 12.80
CA ASP A 34 -10.41 -12.28 11.67
C ASP A 34 -8.93 -11.94 11.92
N PRO A 35 -8.28 -12.67 12.85
CA PRO A 35 -6.93 -12.35 13.31
C PRO A 35 -5.83 -12.50 12.23
N ASN A 36 -6.14 -13.20 11.14
CA ASN A 36 -5.23 -13.42 10.01
C ASN A 36 -5.68 -12.67 8.74
N GLY A 37 -6.77 -11.91 8.83
CA GLY A 37 -7.32 -11.16 7.70
C GLY A 37 -6.38 -10.04 7.29
N ASN A 38 -6.04 -9.97 6.01
CA ASN A 38 -5.24 -8.88 5.47
C ASN A 38 -5.70 -8.51 4.06
N ILE A 39 -5.29 -7.32 3.63
CA ILE A 39 -5.33 -6.96 2.22
C ILE A 39 -3.90 -6.97 1.72
N THR A 40 -3.67 -7.67 0.61
CA THR A 40 -2.34 -7.80 0.02
C THR A 40 -2.32 -7.07 -1.31
N ILE A 41 -1.32 -6.21 -1.49
CA ILE A 41 -1.01 -5.61 -2.79
C ILE A 41 0.20 -6.34 -3.37
N LYS A 42 0.06 -6.82 -4.60
CA LYS A 42 1.15 -7.35 -5.42
C LYS A 42 1.43 -6.43 -6.58
N TRP A 43 2.71 -6.17 -6.82
CA TRP A 43 3.23 -5.38 -7.92
C TRP A 43 4.18 -6.24 -8.73
N ASP A 44 3.68 -6.81 -9.82
CA ASP A 44 4.41 -7.76 -10.64
C ASP A 44 4.90 -7.11 -11.94
N ILE A 45 6.22 -6.97 -12.10
CA ILE A 45 6.81 -6.46 -13.34
C ILE A 45 6.74 -7.55 -14.41
N THR A 46 5.96 -7.31 -15.47
CA THR A 46 5.70 -8.29 -16.54
C THR A 46 6.53 -8.06 -17.80
N GLN A 47 7.00 -6.82 -18.03
CA GLN A 47 7.80 -6.49 -19.20
C GLN A 47 8.68 -5.26 -18.92
N TRP A 48 9.88 -5.23 -19.50
CA TRP A 48 10.72 -4.03 -19.53
C TRP A 48 10.43 -3.19 -20.77
N THR A 49 10.45 -1.88 -20.61
CA THR A 49 10.37 -0.92 -21.71
C THR A 49 11.66 -0.11 -21.80
N PRO A 50 11.92 0.63 -22.89
CA PRO A 50 13.13 1.44 -23.01
C PRO A 50 13.27 2.52 -21.92
N ASP A 51 12.15 2.97 -21.35
CA ASP A 51 12.07 4.04 -20.35
C ASP A 51 11.55 3.55 -18.98
N GLY A 52 11.29 2.26 -18.83
CA GLY A 52 10.80 1.72 -17.57
C GLY A 52 10.29 0.29 -17.68
N TYR A 53 9.02 0.08 -17.30
CA TYR A 53 8.43 -1.25 -17.26
C TYR A 53 6.91 -1.24 -17.35
N VAL A 54 6.34 -2.40 -17.67
CA VAL A 54 4.91 -2.70 -17.51
C VAL A 54 4.76 -3.57 -16.27
N ALA A 55 3.81 -3.22 -15.39
CA ALA A 55 3.47 -4.00 -14.22
C ALA A 55 1.99 -4.30 -14.15
N VAL A 56 1.67 -5.44 -13.54
CA VAL A 56 0.32 -5.79 -13.11
C VAL A 56 0.25 -5.58 -11.61
N VAL A 57 -0.68 -4.73 -11.18
CA VAL A 57 -0.95 -4.47 -9.78
C VAL A 57 -2.20 -5.23 -9.39
N THR A 58 -2.08 -6.12 -8.41
CA THR A 58 -3.18 -6.96 -7.93
C THR A 58 -3.44 -6.69 -6.47
N ILE A 59 -4.71 -6.51 -6.11
CA ILE A 59 -5.20 -6.31 -4.75
C ILE A 59 -6.01 -7.54 -4.38
N TYR A 60 -5.61 -8.21 -3.29
CA TYR A 60 -6.31 -9.35 -2.72
C TYR A 60 -6.91 -8.96 -1.39
N ASN A 61 -8.21 -9.19 -1.23
CA ASN A 61 -8.87 -9.07 0.06
C ASN A 61 -8.93 -10.46 0.74
N PHE A 62 -7.90 -10.81 1.50
CA PHE A 62 -7.82 -12.05 2.27
C PHE A 62 -8.57 -11.99 3.62
N GLN A 63 -9.42 -10.99 3.82
CA GLN A 63 -10.30 -10.96 4.99
C GLN A 63 -11.42 -12.00 4.83
N LYS A 64 -11.92 -12.55 5.93
CA LYS A 64 -12.96 -13.58 5.96
C LYS A 64 -14.38 -13.04 5.77
N TYR A 65 -14.67 -11.91 6.41
CA TYR A 65 -16.05 -11.37 6.49
C TYR A 65 -16.17 -9.91 6.06
N ARG A 66 -15.04 -9.23 5.84
CA ARG A 66 -15.04 -7.80 5.51
C ARG A 66 -14.97 -7.61 4.01
N HIS A 67 -15.95 -6.88 3.48
CA HIS A 67 -16.00 -6.45 2.10
C HIS A 67 -15.56 -4.99 1.98
N ILE A 68 -14.94 -4.65 0.86
CA ILE A 68 -14.84 -3.26 0.40
C ILE A 68 -16.09 -2.99 -0.44
N GLN A 69 -17.00 -2.19 0.09
CA GLN A 69 -18.22 -1.78 -0.58
C GLN A 69 -18.00 -0.54 -1.45
N ALA A 70 -18.99 -0.12 -2.21
CA ALA A 70 -18.98 1.15 -2.94
C ALA A 70 -18.80 2.34 -1.96
N PRO A 71 -18.08 3.42 -2.32
CA PRO A 71 -17.48 3.75 -3.64
C PRO A 71 -16.20 2.98 -4.02
N GLY A 72 -15.83 1.94 -3.26
CA GLY A 72 -14.73 1.05 -3.61
C GLY A 72 -13.38 1.48 -3.07
N TRP A 73 -12.37 0.67 -3.34
CA TRP A 73 -11.00 0.97 -2.94
C TRP A 73 -10.40 2.08 -3.80
N SER A 74 -9.43 2.77 -3.21
CA SER A 74 -8.53 3.64 -3.93
C SER A 74 -7.11 3.52 -3.38
N LEU A 75 -6.21 3.19 -4.29
CA LEU A 75 -4.83 2.83 -4.01
C LEU A 75 -3.92 4.01 -4.35
N GLY A 76 -3.22 4.55 -3.35
CA GLY A 76 -2.16 5.52 -3.51
C GLY A 76 -0.79 4.91 -3.21
N TRP A 77 0.25 5.47 -3.80
CA TRP A 77 1.64 5.17 -3.45
C TRP A 77 2.52 6.38 -3.79
N ALA A 78 3.77 6.35 -3.33
CA ALA A 78 4.78 7.33 -3.70
C ALA A 78 5.87 6.69 -4.55
N TRP A 79 6.24 7.36 -5.63
CA TRP A 79 7.37 6.96 -6.47
C TRP A 79 8.70 7.10 -5.73
N ALA A 80 9.63 6.19 -6.01
CA ALA A 80 10.95 6.21 -5.36
C ALA A 80 11.83 7.37 -5.87
N LYS A 81 11.64 7.80 -7.12
CA LYS A 81 12.37 8.85 -7.82
C LYS A 81 11.38 9.81 -8.51
N LYS A 82 11.44 9.88 -9.84
CA LYS A 82 10.65 10.78 -10.73
C LYS A 82 9.88 9.98 -11.78
N GLU A 83 9.47 8.77 -11.40
CA GLU A 83 8.67 7.89 -12.25
C GLU A 83 7.32 8.56 -12.62
N ILE A 84 6.79 8.18 -13.77
CA ILE A 84 5.51 8.65 -14.30
C ILE A 84 4.65 7.48 -14.76
N ILE A 85 3.37 7.72 -14.97
CA ILE A 85 2.43 6.75 -15.54
C ILE A 85 2.20 7.10 -17.00
N TRP A 86 2.70 6.29 -17.93
CA TRP A 86 2.45 6.46 -19.36
C TRP A 86 1.00 6.10 -19.70
N SER A 87 0.53 4.93 -19.24
CA SER A 87 -0.81 4.42 -19.54
C SER A 87 -1.29 3.43 -18.48
N MET A 88 -2.61 3.22 -18.42
CA MET A 88 -3.26 2.27 -17.51
C MET A 88 -4.38 1.49 -18.21
N ALA A 89 -4.64 0.27 -17.74
CA ALA A 89 -5.81 -0.52 -18.12
C ALA A 89 -6.38 -1.23 -16.88
N GLY A 90 -7.70 -1.31 -16.77
CA GLY A 90 -8.43 -1.85 -15.62
C GLY A 90 -8.48 -0.91 -14.41
N GLY A 91 -7.83 0.25 -14.48
CA GLY A 91 -7.89 1.28 -13.45
C GLY A 91 -7.47 2.62 -14.03
N GLN A 92 -7.73 3.70 -13.29
CA GLN A 92 -7.37 5.05 -13.71
C GLN A 92 -6.84 5.86 -12.53
N ALA A 93 -5.81 6.66 -12.79
CA ALA A 93 -5.41 7.72 -11.87
C ALA A 93 -6.55 8.74 -11.71
N THR A 94 -6.81 9.13 -10.47
CA THR A 94 -7.83 10.12 -10.09
C THR A 94 -7.44 11.55 -10.48
N GLU A 95 -6.15 11.79 -10.63
CA GLU A 95 -5.58 13.08 -11.02
C GLU A 95 -4.41 12.86 -11.97
N GLN A 96 -4.26 13.74 -12.97
CA GLN A 96 -3.11 13.72 -13.88
C GLN A 96 -1.87 14.39 -13.25
N GLY A 97 -2.05 15.49 -12.52
CA GLY A 97 -0.95 16.30 -11.97
C GLY A 97 -0.29 17.22 -12.98
N ASP A 98 0.84 17.82 -12.60
CA ASP A 98 1.60 18.72 -13.47
C ASP A 98 2.49 17.93 -14.44
N CYS A 99 2.01 17.80 -15.69
CA CYS A 99 2.75 17.20 -16.80
C CYS A 99 3.39 18.24 -17.73
N SER A 100 3.54 19.51 -17.32
CA SER A 100 4.04 20.60 -18.17
C SER A 100 5.43 20.36 -18.77
N ALA A 101 6.23 19.49 -18.17
CA ALA A 101 7.53 19.06 -18.71
C ALA A 101 7.42 18.30 -20.05
N PHE A 102 6.25 17.73 -20.37
CA PHE A 102 6.02 16.93 -21.57
C PHE A 102 5.35 17.77 -22.67
N LYS A 103 6.13 18.11 -23.71
CA LYS A 103 5.65 18.92 -24.84
C LYS A 103 4.82 18.14 -25.88
N ALA A 104 4.98 16.83 -25.91
CA ALA A 104 4.27 15.90 -26.79
C ALA A 104 4.07 14.57 -26.07
N ASN A 105 2.99 13.86 -26.39
CA ASN A 105 2.57 12.61 -25.72
C ASN A 105 2.50 12.79 -24.19
N ILE A 106 1.39 13.37 -23.71
CA ILE A 106 1.21 13.65 -22.30
C ILE A 106 0.96 12.33 -21.54
N PRO A 107 1.71 12.02 -20.48
CA PRO A 107 1.48 10.84 -19.67
C PRO A 107 0.08 10.84 -19.00
N HIS A 108 -0.42 9.64 -18.70
CA HIS A 108 -1.66 9.47 -17.94
C HIS A 108 -1.59 10.14 -16.55
N CYS A 109 -0.44 10.10 -15.89
CA CYS A 109 -0.23 10.78 -14.61
C CYS A 109 1.25 11.12 -14.36
N CYS A 110 1.51 12.35 -13.94
CA CYS A 110 2.84 12.86 -13.58
C CYS A 110 2.98 13.16 -12.07
N LYS A 111 1.95 12.90 -11.27
CA LYS A 111 2.05 13.05 -9.81
C LYS A 111 3.11 12.12 -9.24
N ARG A 112 3.84 12.62 -8.24
CA ARG A 112 4.81 11.82 -7.48
C ARG A 112 4.14 10.79 -6.57
N ASP A 113 2.92 11.11 -6.15
CA ASP A 113 2.07 10.35 -5.26
C ASP A 113 0.72 10.03 -5.92
N PRO A 114 0.71 9.25 -7.03
CA PRO A 114 -0.51 8.98 -7.76
C PRO A 114 -1.51 8.21 -6.89
N ARG A 115 -2.79 8.46 -7.15
CA ARG A 115 -3.90 7.73 -6.55
C ARG A 115 -4.78 7.16 -7.63
N VAL A 116 -4.98 5.85 -7.60
CA VAL A 116 -5.68 5.06 -8.60
C VAL A 116 -6.97 4.49 -8.02
N VAL A 117 -7.98 4.43 -8.87
CA VAL A 117 -9.25 3.75 -8.61
C VAL A 117 -9.48 2.72 -9.71
N ASP A 118 -10.27 1.72 -9.37
CA ASP A 118 -10.80 0.79 -10.36
C ASP A 118 -11.71 1.51 -11.36
N LEU A 119 -11.85 0.94 -12.55
CA LEU A 119 -12.89 1.40 -13.48
C LEU A 119 -14.26 0.95 -12.98
N VAL A 120 -15.31 1.64 -13.40
CA VAL A 120 -16.70 1.26 -13.10
C VAL A 120 -17.19 0.16 -14.06
N PRO A 121 -18.21 -0.61 -13.68
CA PRO A 121 -18.86 -1.53 -14.60
C PRO A 121 -19.33 -0.81 -15.87
N GLY A 122 -19.13 -1.44 -17.03
CA GLY A 122 -19.43 -0.83 -18.34
C GLY A 122 -18.26 -0.07 -18.98
N ALA A 123 -17.06 -0.13 -18.38
CA ALA A 123 -15.84 0.38 -19.01
C ALA A 123 -15.64 -0.21 -20.43
N PRO A 124 -15.12 0.57 -21.40
CA PRO A 124 -14.94 0.09 -22.76
C PRO A 124 -13.86 -1.01 -22.82
N TYR A 125 -14.06 -1.99 -23.70
CA TYR A 125 -13.27 -3.23 -23.75
C TYR A 125 -11.76 -3.00 -23.85
N ASN A 126 -11.33 -1.98 -24.59
CA ASN A 126 -9.91 -1.61 -24.75
C ASN A 126 -9.25 -1.05 -23.49
N MET A 127 -10.05 -0.67 -22.49
CA MET A 127 -9.56 -0.19 -21.19
C MET A 127 -9.73 -1.24 -20.09
N GLN A 128 -10.35 -2.39 -20.38
CA GLN A 128 -10.53 -3.45 -19.40
C GLN A 128 -9.24 -4.24 -19.19
N PHE A 129 -9.12 -4.84 -18.02
CA PHE A 129 -8.07 -5.77 -17.65
C PHE A 129 -8.67 -6.92 -16.82
N GLY A 130 -7.91 -8.00 -16.60
CA GLY A 130 -8.39 -9.11 -15.77
C GLY A 130 -8.79 -8.63 -14.37
N ASN A 131 -9.90 -9.16 -13.83
CA ASN A 131 -10.43 -8.86 -12.49
C ASN A 131 -10.65 -7.35 -12.19
N CYS A 132 -10.73 -6.49 -13.20
CA CYS A 132 -11.02 -5.08 -13.01
C CYS A 132 -12.52 -4.79 -13.00
N CYS A 133 -12.80 -3.51 -12.94
CA CYS A 133 -14.00 -2.89 -13.48
C CYS A 133 -15.25 -3.14 -12.65
N LYS A 134 -15.05 -3.30 -11.34
CA LYS A 134 -16.10 -3.51 -10.33
C LYS A 134 -16.38 -2.23 -9.54
N GLY A 135 -15.86 -1.09 -9.99
CA GLY A 135 -15.96 0.17 -9.26
C GLY A 135 -15.25 0.12 -7.91
N GLY A 136 -14.23 -0.73 -7.79
CA GLY A 136 -13.42 -0.87 -6.58
C GLY A 136 -14.08 -1.71 -5.48
N VAL A 137 -15.19 -2.38 -5.77
CA VAL A 137 -15.81 -3.32 -4.84
C VAL A 137 -14.99 -4.60 -4.76
N LEU A 138 -14.69 -5.06 -3.54
CA LEU A 138 -14.00 -6.32 -3.28
C LEU A 138 -14.75 -7.11 -2.21
N THR A 139 -15.13 -8.33 -2.53
CA THR A 139 -15.69 -9.27 -1.56
C THR A 139 -14.60 -9.83 -0.64
N SER A 140 -15.01 -10.57 0.38
CA SER A 140 -14.09 -11.27 1.28
C SER A 140 -13.67 -12.59 0.62
N TRP A 141 -12.46 -13.05 0.90
CA TRP A 141 -11.93 -14.25 0.27
C TRP A 141 -12.75 -15.50 0.57
N VAL A 142 -13.27 -15.63 1.78
CA VAL A 142 -14.02 -16.82 2.20
C VAL A 142 -15.41 -16.87 1.58
N GLN A 143 -16.07 -15.72 1.43
CA GLN A 143 -17.46 -15.69 0.93
C GLN A 143 -17.51 -15.73 -0.60
N ASP A 144 -16.59 -15.03 -1.27
CA ASP A 144 -16.52 -15.01 -2.73
C ASP A 144 -15.07 -14.73 -3.20
N PRO A 145 -14.26 -15.77 -3.40
CA PRO A 145 -12.87 -15.64 -3.83
C PRO A 145 -12.70 -14.98 -5.21
N LEU A 146 -13.69 -15.15 -6.11
CA LEU A 146 -13.61 -14.63 -7.48
C LEU A 146 -13.69 -13.11 -7.49
N ASN A 147 -14.55 -12.55 -6.64
CA ASN A 147 -14.70 -11.11 -6.52
C ASN A 147 -13.80 -10.46 -5.46
N ALA A 148 -13.01 -11.25 -4.72
CA ALA A 148 -12.06 -10.79 -3.71
C ALA A 148 -10.72 -10.30 -4.28
N VAL A 149 -10.57 -10.33 -5.61
CA VAL A 149 -9.37 -9.87 -6.32
C VAL A 149 -9.71 -8.71 -7.25
N ALA A 150 -8.90 -7.67 -7.25
CA ALA A 150 -8.90 -6.63 -8.28
C ALA A 150 -7.52 -6.51 -8.91
N SER A 151 -7.46 -6.24 -10.21
CA SER A 151 -6.18 -5.94 -10.85
C SER A 151 -6.27 -4.92 -11.96
N PHE A 152 -5.18 -4.20 -12.14
CA PHE A 152 -4.99 -3.26 -13.24
C PHE A 152 -3.56 -3.35 -13.74
N GLN A 153 -3.36 -2.99 -15.01
CA GLN A 153 -2.06 -2.88 -15.62
C GLN A 153 -1.62 -1.41 -15.65
N ILE A 154 -0.32 -1.20 -15.43
CA ILE A 154 0.30 0.12 -15.46
C ILE A 154 1.59 0.07 -16.28
N THR A 155 1.77 1.05 -17.15
CA THR A 155 3.03 1.29 -17.86
C THR A 155 3.75 2.46 -17.18
N VAL A 156 4.90 2.18 -16.58
CA VAL A 156 5.69 3.13 -15.80
C VAL A 156 6.87 3.62 -16.62
N GLY A 157 7.04 4.94 -16.66
CA GLY A 157 8.17 5.63 -17.31
C GLY A 157 9.17 6.23 -16.31
N HIS A 158 10.27 6.74 -16.83
CA HIS A 158 11.39 7.33 -16.07
C HIS A 158 11.86 6.44 -14.90
N SER A 159 11.86 5.13 -15.11
CA SER A 159 12.19 4.14 -14.08
C SER A 159 13.37 3.26 -14.49
N GLY A 160 13.84 2.42 -13.56
CA GLY A 160 14.89 1.46 -13.89
C GLY A 160 14.39 0.36 -14.83
N THR A 161 15.11 0.09 -15.89
CA THR A 161 14.77 -0.89 -16.95
C THR A 161 15.29 -2.31 -16.69
N SER A 162 15.75 -2.59 -15.46
CA SER A 162 16.29 -3.90 -15.09
C SER A 162 16.00 -4.23 -13.62
N ASN A 163 16.10 -5.51 -13.26
CA ASN A 163 15.95 -5.97 -11.87
C ASN A 163 16.91 -5.28 -10.89
N LYS A 164 18.10 -4.87 -11.34
CA LYS A 164 19.09 -4.20 -10.47
C LYS A 164 18.78 -2.72 -10.25
N THR A 165 18.20 -2.06 -11.25
CA THR A 165 17.99 -0.61 -11.26
C THR A 165 16.59 -0.20 -10.83
N VAL A 166 15.60 -1.07 -10.98
CA VAL A 166 14.21 -0.80 -10.56
C VAL A 166 14.11 -0.65 -9.05
N LYS A 167 13.32 0.34 -8.61
CA LYS A 167 12.99 0.57 -7.20
C LYS A 167 11.50 0.33 -6.99
N ALA A 168 11.16 -0.34 -5.90
CA ALA A 168 9.77 -0.52 -5.50
C ALA A 168 9.13 0.85 -5.20
N PRO A 169 7.86 1.05 -5.55
CA PRO A 169 7.09 2.16 -5.01
C PRO A 169 7.02 2.05 -3.48
N LYS A 170 6.82 3.19 -2.82
CA LYS A 170 6.83 3.33 -1.36
C LYS A 170 5.49 3.82 -0.86
N ASN A 171 5.24 3.68 0.44
CA ASN A 171 4.09 4.28 1.12
C ASN A 171 2.75 3.96 0.44
N PHE A 172 2.51 2.68 0.17
CA PHE A 172 1.21 2.27 -0.35
C PHE A 172 0.12 2.57 0.69
N THR A 173 -0.95 3.20 0.25
CA THR A 173 -2.14 3.52 1.06
C THR A 173 -3.37 3.04 0.32
N LEU A 174 -4.21 2.27 0.99
CA LEU A 174 -5.48 1.81 0.44
C LEU A 174 -6.59 2.46 1.25
N LYS A 175 -7.31 3.40 0.64
CA LYS A 175 -8.52 3.96 1.25
C LYS A 175 -9.71 3.17 0.72
N ALA A 176 -10.55 2.70 1.63
CA ALA A 176 -11.80 2.03 1.33
C ALA A 176 -12.90 2.68 2.20
N PRO A 177 -14.19 2.49 1.89
CA PRO A 177 -15.26 2.96 2.75
C PRO A 177 -15.13 2.32 4.12
N GLY A 178 -14.94 3.16 5.14
CA GLY A 178 -14.54 2.76 6.47
C GLY A 178 -13.04 2.97 6.70
N PRO A 179 -12.31 1.96 7.18
CA PRO A 179 -10.91 2.11 7.59
C PRO A 179 -9.97 2.34 6.42
N ALA A 180 -9.01 3.24 6.61
CA ALA A 180 -7.86 3.34 5.73
C ALA A 180 -6.85 2.25 6.11
N TYR A 181 -6.14 1.74 5.12
CA TYR A 181 -5.04 0.82 5.33
C TYR A 181 -3.74 1.44 4.82
N SER A 182 -2.67 1.20 5.55
CA SER A 182 -1.33 1.61 5.17
C SER A 182 -0.44 0.40 5.04
N CYS A 183 0.44 0.42 4.06
CA CYS A 183 1.32 -0.70 3.81
C CYS A 183 2.68 -0.47 4.45
N GLY A 184 3.24 -1.53 5.02
CA GLY A 184 4.64 -1.56 5.41
C GLY A 184 5.59 -1.45 4.20
N LEU A 185 6.88 -1.69 4.44
CA LEU A 185 7.86 -1.72 3.37
C LEU A 185 7.54 -2.86 2.38
N ALA A 186 7.46 -2.53 1.09
CA ALA A 186 7.21 -3.51 0.05
C ALA A 186 8.38 -4.50 -0.05
N GLN A 187 8.06 -5.80 0.06
CA GLN A 187 9.04 -6.87 0.08
C GLN A 187 9.15 -7.51 -1.30
N GLU A 188 10.37 -7.83 -1.72
CA GLU A 188 10.61 -8.60 -2.94
C GLU A 188 10.26 -10.07 -2.71
N VAL A 189 9.29 -10.59 -3.46
CA VAL A 189 8.85 -11.99 -3.40
C VAL A 189 9.67 -12.83 -4.38
N LYS A 190 10.16 -13.97 -3.90
CA LYS A 190 10.88 -14.98 -4.71
C LYS A 190 10.25 -16.36 -4.48
N PRO A 191 10.03 -17.16 -5.54
CA PRO A 191 10.30 -16.89 -6.95
C PRO A 191 9.30 -15.89 -7.59
N PRO A 192 9.61 -15.31 -8.77
CA PRO A 192 8.70 -14.40 -9.47
C PRO A 192 7.33 -15.03 -9.73
N THR A 193 6.28 -14.22 -9.67
CA THR A 193 4.90 -14.67 -9.91
C THR A 193 4.76 -15.28 -11.31
N ARG A 194 4.08 -16.43 -11.39
CA ARG A 194 3.67 -17.05 -12.66
C ARG A 194 2.23 -16.68 -12.98
N PHE A 195 1.99 -16.30 -14.21
CA PHE A 195 0.67 -16.00 -14.76
C PHE A 195 0.30 -17.12 -15.73
N ILE A 196 -0.81 -17.79 -15.49
CA ILE A 196 -1.36 -18.79 -16.39
C ILE A 196 -2.42 -18.09 -17.23
N SER A 197 -2.37 -18.26 -18.56
CA SER A 197 -3.37 -17.72 -19.47
C SER A 197 -4.74 -18.32 -19.18
N LEU A 198 -5.81 -17.60 -19.54
CA LEU A 198 -7.19 -18.04 -19.31
C LEU A 198 -7.51 -19.38 -20.00
N ASP A 199 -6.86 -19.67 -21.14
CA ASP A 199 -6.99 -20.94 -21.85
C ASP A 199 -6.11 -22.07 -21.28
N GLY A 200 -5.32 -21.79 -20.24
CA GLY A 200 -4.43 -22.74 -19.57
C GLY A 200 -3.19 -23.15 -20.36
N ARG A 201 -3.02 -22.66 -21.60
CA ARG A 201 -1.98 -23.15 -22.52
C ARG A 201 -0.64 -22.45 -22.37
N ARG A 202 -0.62 -21.21 -21.88
CA ARG A 202 0.59 -20.39 -21.76
C ARG A 202 0.81 -20.01 -20.31
N THR A 203 2.01 -20.27 -19.81
CA THR A 203 2.49 -19.70 -18.55
C THR A 203 3.51 -18.62 -18.86
N THR A 204 3.27 -17.39 -18.40
CA THR A 204 4.27 -16.33 -18.37
C THR A 204 4.73 -16.09 -16.94
N GLN A 205 5.86 -15.41 -16.78
CA GLN A 205 6.40 -15.09 -15.46
C GLN A 205 6.74 -13.60 -15.38
N ALA A 206 6.64 -13.03 -14.19
CA ALA A 206 7.19 -11.73 -13.91
C ALA A 206 8.70 -11.72 -14.23
N HIS A 207 9.18 -10.70 -14.93
CA HIS A 207 10.55 -10.63 -15.46
C HIS A 207 11.62 -10.34 -14.39
N GLY A 208 11.22 -10.09 -13.15
CA GLY A 208 12.08 -10.48 -12.04
C GLY A 208 11.74 -9.98 -10.64
N LYS A 209 11.20 -8.76 -10.47
CA LYS A 209 10.76 -8.29 -9.15
C LYS A 209 9.24 -8.25 -9.04
N SER A 210 8.74 -9.07 -8.13
CA SER A 210 7.40 -9.01 -7.58
C SER A 210 7.50 -8.34 -6.23
N PHE A 211 6.85 -7.20 -6.04
CA PHE A 211 6.77 -6.59 -4.71
C PHE A 211 5.43 -6.93 -4.07
N GLN A 212 5.47 -7.36 -2.82
CA GLN A 212 4.27 -7.63 -2.06
C GLN A 212 4.31 -6.81 -0.78
N CYS A 213 3.14 -6.28 -0.42
CA CYS A 213 2.99 -5.62 0.85
C CYS A 213 1.64 -5.96 1.46
N PHE A 214 1.68 -6.26 2.77
CA PHE A 214 0.50 -6.52 3.58
C PHE A 214 0.06 -5.20 4.20
N LEU A 215 -1.21 -4.88 3.98
CA LEU A 215 -1.83 -3.68 4.50
C LEU A 215 -2.29 -3.92 5.94
N SER A 216 -1.73 -3.16 6.88
CA SER A 216 -2.25 -3.07 8.23
C SER A 216 -3.30 -1.97 8.31
N PHE A 217 -4.25 -2.18 9.20
CA PHE A 217 -5.34 -1.26 9.46
C PHE A 217 -4.78 0.03 10.08
N TRP A 218 -5.09 1.18 9.49
CA TRP A 218 -4.63 2.47 9.98
C TRP A 218 -5.79 3.19 10.67
N ARG A 219 -5.73 3.31 12.01
CA ARG A 219 -6.66 4.18 12.74
C ARG A 219 -6.18 5.63 12.60
N HIS A 220 -6.98 6.46 11.93
CA HIS A 220 -6.90 7.92 12.07
C HIS A 220 -7.27 8.27 13.52
N ASN A 221 -6.29 8.38 14.41
CA ASN A 221 -6.42 9.10 15.68
C ASN A 221 -5.04 9.25 16.32
N TYR A 222 -4.37 10.39 16.08
CA TYR A 222 -3.50 11.08 17.04
C TYR A 222 -3.12 12.51 16.58
N ASP A 223 -4.04 13.27 15.95
CA ASP A 223 -3.83 14.71 15.70
C ASP A 223 -4.97 15.62 16.22
N THR A 224 -5.96 15.09 16.95
CA THR A 224 -7.08 15.89 17.49
C THR A 224 -7.29 15.76 19.01
N LEU A 225 -6.35 15.14 19.73
CA LEU A 225 -6.39 15.10 21.21
C LEU A 225 -5.24 15.87 21.88
N SER A 226 -4.36 16.55 21.13
CA SER A 226 -3.37 17.49 21.72
C SER A 226 -3.88 18.93 21.84
N SER A 227 -5.06 19.26 21.29
CA SER A 227 -5.63 20.61 21.32
C SER A 227 -6.71 20.86 22.38
N PHE A 228 -6.96 19.90 23.29
CA PHE A 228 -7.92 20.06 24.40
C PHE A 228 -7.32 19.94 25.80
N PHE A 229 -5.98 19.98 25.94
CA PHE A 229 -5.30 19.99 27.26
C PHE A 229 -4.28 21.12 27.44
N PHE A 230 -4.44 22.21 26.69
CA PHE A 230 -3.83 23.51 27.00
C PHE A 230 -4.88 24.62 26.79
N GLN A 231 -5.74 24.78 27.79
CA GLN A 231 -6.32 26.06 28.21
C GLN A 231 -6.82 25.90 29.65
#